data_AF-A0A1Y4IAB7-F1
#
_entry.id   AF-A0A1Y4IAB7-F1
#
_cell.length_a   1.000
_cell.length_b   1.000
_cell.length_c   1.000
_cell.angle_alpha   90.00
_cell.angle_beta   90.00
_cell.angle_gamma   90.00
#
_symmetry.space_group_name_H-M   'P 1'
#
loop_
_entity.id
_entity.type
_entity.pdbx_description
1 polymer ?
#
loop_
_entity_poly.entity_id
_entity_poly.type
_entity_poly.pdbx_seq_one_letter_code
_entity_poly.pdbx_strand_id
1 'polypeptide(L)'
;MTFKNENGALRQSILRKINFHDAPFDEYIELELQPYEFEGSPAYGVYANGLQIGNIPADKVQFVSDNWERIDSVSAIDVYGGGHGKDGRAISYGCKITLKLRNK
;
A
#
# COMPACT_ATOMS: atom_id res chain seq x y z
N MET A 1 -8.60 -6.99 -3.29
CA MET A 1 -9.50 -6.21 -2.43
C MET A 1 -9.63 -4.80 -2.99
N THR A 2 -10.85 -4.29 -3.10
CA THR A 2 -11.13 -2.89 -3.48
C THR A 2 -11.91 -2.29 -2.33
N PHE A 3 -11.41 -1.19 -1.77
CA PHE A 3 -12.07 -0.47 -0.69
C PHE A 3 -12.00 1.04 -0.93
N LYS A 4 -12.79 1.77 -0.15
CA LYS A 4 -12.94 3.23 -0.20
C LYS A 4 -12.35 3.82 1.07
N ASN A 5 -11.46 4.81 0.93
CA ASN A 5 -10.94 5.60 2.05
C ASN A 5 -12.03 6.51 2.63
N GLU A 6 -11.83 7.04 3.83
CA GLU A 6 -12.81 7.89 4.53
C GLU A 6 -13.23 9.13 3.71
N ASN A 7 -12.27 9.77 3.03
CA ASN A 7 -12.53 10.90 2.12
C ASN A 7 -13.20 10.50 0.80
N GLY A 8 -13.48 9.21 0.63
CA GLY A 8 -14.13 8.63 -0.53
C GLY A 8 -13.23 8.24 -1.70
N ALA A 9 -11.90 8.45 -1.59
CA ALA A 9 -10.95 8.00 -2.60
C ALA A 9 -10.90 6.47 -2.67
N LEU A 10 -11.06 5.94 -3.89
CA LEU A 10 -10.95 4.51 -4.15
C LEU A 10 -9.49 4.09 -4.24
N ARG A 11 -9.13 2.99 -3.57
CA ARG A 11 -7.80 2.37 -3.67
C ARG A 11 -7.31 2.23 -5.12
N GLN A 12 -8.18 1.76 -6.01
CA GLN A 12 -7.85 1.55 -7.42
C GLN A 12 -7.50 2.85 -8.14
N SER A 13 -8.20 3.95 -7.83
CA SER A 13 -7.91 5.27 -8.41
C SER A 13 -6.60 5.84 -7.89
N ILE A 14 -6.29 5.64 -6.61
CA ILE A 14 -5.02 6.09 -6.01
C ILE A 14 -3.84 5.36 -6.66
N LEU A 15 -3.88 4.03 -6.71
CA LEU A 15 -2.83 3.22 -7.33
C LEU A 15 -2.66 3.55 -8.81
N ARG A 16 -3.76 3.78 -9.55
CA ARG A 16 -3.69 4.25 -10.93
C ARG A 16 -2.91 5.57 -11.03
N LYS A 17 -3.21 6.56 -10.17
CA LYS A 17 -2.51 7.86 -10.19
C LYS A 17 -1.02 7.70 -9.90
N ILE A 18 -0.66 6.90 -8.91
CA ILE A 18 0.75 6.59 -8.61
C ILE A 18 1.43 5.95 -9.84
N ASN A 19 0.78 4.98 -10.49
CA ASN A 19 1.33 4.30 -11.66
C ASN A 19 1.59 5.22 -12.86
N PHE A 20 0.74 6.24 -13.06
CA PHE A 20 0.88 7.21 -14.16
C PHE A 20 1.59 8.50 -13.74
N HIS A 21 2.06 8.60 -12.49
CA HIS A 21 2.62 9.83 -11.93
C HIS A 21 1.69 11.04 -12.09
N ASP A 22 0.41 10.85 -11.76
CA ASP A 22 -0.61 11.91 -11.75
C ASP A 22 -0.68 12.59 -10.37
N ALA A 23 -1.01 13.89 -10.35
CA ALA A 23 -1.26 14.63 -9.11
C ALA A 23 -2.30 13.94 -8.17
N PRO A 24 -2.07 13.92 -6.85
CA PRO A 24 -0.99 14.59 -6.11
C PRO A 24 0.24 13.69 -5.83
N PHE A 25 0.54 12.71 -6.71
CA PHE A 25 1.62 11.73 -6.53
C PHE A 25 2.75 11.89 -7.56
N ASP A 26 2.75 13.00 -8.29
CA ASP A 26 3.63 13.34 -9.41
C ASP A 26 5.00 13.89 -8.96
N GLU A 27 5.05 14.58 -7.81
CA GLU A 27 6.31 15.14 -7.29
C GLU A 27 6.91 14.31 -6.13
N TYR A 28 6.07 13.96 -5.15
CA TYR A 28 6.50 13.26 -3.94
C TYR A 28 5.37 12.37 -3.40
N ILE A 29 5.75 11.23 -2.82
CA ILE A 29 4.83 10.30 -2.18
C ILE A 29 5.36 9.98 -0.78
N GLU A 30 4.61 10.39 0.24
CA GLU A 30 4.82 9.97 1.61
C GLU A 30 4.23 8.57 1.79
N LEU A 31 5.09 7.59 2.11
CA LEU A 31 4.69 6.21 2.33
C LEU A 31 4.83 5.83 3.80
N GLU A 32 3.79 5.23 4.36
CA GLU A 32 3.76 4.84 5.78
C GLU A 32 3.03 3.51 6.00
N LEU A 33 3.33 2.90 7.15
CA LEU A 33 2.55 1.81 7.72
C LEU A 33 1.79 2.31 8.94
N GLN A 34 0.49 2.03 9.01
CA GLN A 34 -0.30 2.30 10.21
C GLN A 34 -0.80 0.98 10.83
N PRO A 35 -0.50 0.69 12.11
CA PRO A 35 -1.01 -0.48 12.79
C PRO A 35 -2.50 -0.33 13.09
N TYR A 36 -3.25 -1.42 12.97
CA TYR A 36 -4.64 -1.51 13.39
C TYR A 36 -4.97 -2.96 13.81
N GLU A 37 -6.19 -3.18 14.31
CA GLU A 37 -6.67 -4.52 14.65
C GLU A 37 -7.69 -5.00 13.62
N PHE A 38 -7.53 -6.24 13.15
CA PHE A 38 -8.49 -6.92 12.29
C PHE A 38 -8.84 -8.27 12.92
N GLU A 39 -10.12 -8.45 13.28
CA GLU A 39 -10.62 -9.70 13.88
C GLU A 39 -9.80 -10.15 15.12
N GLY A 40 -9.40 -9.20 15.98
CA GLY A 40 -8.61 -9.48 17.18
C GLY A 40 -7.12 -9.76 16.94
N SER A 41 -6.63 -9.59 15.71
CA SER A 41 -5.23 -9.80 15.33
C SER A 41 -4.57 -8.51 14.84
N PRO A 42 -3.25 -8.31 15.06
CA PRO A 42 -2.52 -7.19 14.49
C PRO A 42 -2.59 -7.18 12.97
N ALA A 43 -2.79 -6.00 12.40
CA ALA A 43 -2.74 -5.76 10.98
C ALA A 43 -2.06 -4.41 10.71
N TYR A 44 -1.60 -4.23 9.47
CA TYR A 44 -0.87 -3.03 9.08
C TYR A 44 -1.38 -2.53 7.74
N GLY A 45 -1.96 -1.34 7.74
CA GLY A 45 -2.37 -0.65 6.52
C GLY A 45 -1.16 0.03 5.88
N VAL A 46 -1.11 -0.01 4.56
CA VAL A 46 -0.11 0.69 3.74
C VAL A 46 -0.76 1.94 3.20
N TYR A 47 -0.14 3.10 3.41
CA TYR A 47 -0.69 4.39 3.02
C TYR A 47 0.26 5.16 2.10
N ALA A 48 -0.33 5.96 1.22
CA ALA A 48 0.34 6.95 0.37
C ALA A 48 -0.35 8.30 0.56
N ASN A 49 0.39 9.31 1.04
CA ASN A 49 -0.11 10.64 1.38
C ASN A 49 -1.37 10.58 2.28
N GLY A 50 -1.33 9.74 3.33
CA GLY A 50 -2.44 9.53 4.27
C GLY A 50 -3.64 8.75 3.71
N LEU A 51 -3.55 8.19 2.49
CA LEU A 51 -4.61 7.36 1.91
C LEU A 51 -4.19 5.89 1.88
N GLN A 52 -5.01 5.01 2.44
CA GLN A 52 -4.72 3.59 2.46
C GLN A 52 -4.80 3.02 1.04
N ILE A 53 -3.71 2.37 0.62
CA ILE A 53 -3.51 1.75 -0.69
C ILE A 53 -3.38 0.22 -0.59
N GLY A 54 -3.34 -0.34 0.61
CA GLY A 54 -3.29 -1.77 0.83
C GLY A 54 -3.14 -2.16 2.28
N ASN A 55 -2.85 -3.44 2.50
CA ASN A 55 -2.49 -4.00 3.79
C ASN A 55 -1.26 -4.90 3.60
N ILE A 56 -0.47 -5.05 4.66
CA ILE A 56 0.52 -6.11 4.73
C ILE A 56 -0.19 -7.46 4.63
N PRO A 57 0.25 -8.39 3.75
CA PRO A 57 -0.30 -9.73 3.67
C PRO A 57 -0.22 -10.47 5.01
N ALA A 58 -1.23 -11.27 5.34
CA ALA A 58 -1.33 -11.96 6.63
C ALA A 58 -0.08 -12.81 6.96
N ASP A 59 0.53 -13.45 5.96
CA ASP A 59 1.75 -14.25 6.10
C ASP A 59 3.02 -13.42 6.36
N LYS A 60 2.95 -12.09 6.23
CA LYS A 60 4.04 -11.13 6.51
C LYS A 60 3.83 -10.30 7.76
N VAL A 61 2.64 -10.33 8.36
CA VAL A 61 2.31 -9.56 9.57
C VAL A 61 3.29 -9.86 10.69
N GLN A 62 3.58 -11.14 10.97
CA GLN A 62 4.51 -11.50 12.06
C GLN A 62 5.90 -10.91 11.84
N PHE A 63 6.41 -10.93 10.62
CA PHE A 63 7.71 -10.32 10.30
C PHE A 63 7.73 -8.82 10.58
N VAL A 64 6.64 -8.12 10.24
CA VAL A 64 6.50 -6.68 10.50
C VAL A 64 6.41 -6.43 12.01
N SER A 65 5.63 -7.20 12.75
CA SER A 65 5.52 -7.11 14.21
C SER A 65 6.87 -7.32 14.90
N ASP A 66 7.60 -8.37 14.53
CA ASP A 66 8.91 -8.71 15.13
C ASP A 66 9.99 -7.66 14.86
N ASN A 67 9.81 -6.84 13.82
CA ASN A 67 10.77 -5.83 13.40
C ASN A 67 10.23 -4.41 13.51
N TRP A 68 9.08 -4.18 14.17
CA TRP A 68 8.40 -2.88 14.19
C TRP A 68 9.33 -1.74 14.63
N GLU A 69 10.02 -1.93 15.76
CA GLU A 69 11.00 -0.98 16.31
C GLU A 69 12.26 -0.78 15.43
N ARG A 70 12.47 -1.65 14.43
CA ARG A 70 13.57 -1.57 13.49
C ARG A 70 13.15 -0.95 12.16
N ILE A 71 11.87 -0.81 11.87
CA ILE A 71 11.41 -0.19 10.62
C ILE A 71 11.81 1.28 10.65
N ASP A 72 12.65 1.66 9.70
CA ASP A 72 13.09 3.04 9.48
C ASP A 72 12.08 3.79 8.62
N SER A 73 11.65 3.16 7.52
CA SER A 73 10.71 3.76 6.55
C SER A 73 10.13 2.72 5.58
N VAL A 74 9.03 3.09 4.94
CA VAL A 74 8.60 2.49 3.66
C VAL A 74 9.35 3.23 2.55
N SER A 75 10.39 2.61 2.02
CA SER A 75 11.38 3.26 1.15
C SER A 75 11.03 3.29 -0.34
N ALA A 76 10.11 2.44 -0.77
CA ALA A 76 9.69 2.38 -2.17
C ALA A 76 8.32 1.74 -2.31
N ILE A 77 7.64 2.07 -3.42
CA ILE A 77 6.41 1.44 -3.89
C ILE A 77 6.53 1.09 -5.37
N ASP A 78 6.14 -0.13 -5.73
CA ASP A 78 5.98 -0.58 -7.11
C ASP A 78 4.50 -0.89 -7.35
N VAL A 79 3.84 -0.13 -8.21
CA VAL A 79 2.45 -0.39 -8.63
C VAL A 79 2.45 -1.33 -9.83
N TYR A 80 1.54 -2.29 -9.85
CA TYR A 80 1.41 -3.27 -10.92
C TYR A 80 -0.06 -3.57 -11.25
N GLY A 81 -0.28 -4.28 -12.35
CA GLY A 81 -1.62 -4.56 -12.85
C GLY A 81 -2.18 -3.37 -13.62
N GLY A 82 -3.51 -3.20 -13.59
CA GLY A 82 -4.18 -2.21 -14.42
C GLY A 82 -4.36 -2.63 -15.88
N GLY A 83 -5.06 -1.79 -16.64
CA GLY A 83 -5.38 -2.07 -18.05
C GLY A 83 -6.47 -3.13 -18.21
N HIS A 84 -6.47 -3.80 -19.37
CA HIS A 84 -7.45 -4.83 -19.71
C HIS A 84 -6.75 -6.15 -20.06
N GLY A 85 -7.30 -7.27 -19.60
CA GLY A 85 -6.87 -8.61 -19.97
C GLY A 85 -7.22 -8.95 -21.41
N LYS A 86 -6.77 -10.13 -21.87
CA LYS A 86 -7.07 -10.65 -23.22
C LYS A 86 -8.57 -10.86 -23.48
N ASP A 87 -9.35 -11.01 -22.41
CA ASP A 87 -10.80 -11.12 -22.42
C ASP A 87 -11.53 -9.76 -22.37
N GLY A 88 -10.79 -8.66 -22.42
CA GLY A 88 -11.31 -7.29 -22.33
C GLY A 88 -11.72 -6.86 -20.92
N ARG A 89 -11.52 -7.69 -19.88
CA ARG A 89 -11.85 -7.32 -18.50
C ARG A 89 -10.78 -6.48 -17.86
N ALA A 90 -11.19 -5.49 -17.07
CA ALA A 90 -10.25 -4.63 -16.34
C ALA A 90 -9.44 -5.44 -15.32
N ILE A 91 -8.12 -5.24 -15.32
CA ILE A 91 -7.22 -5.83 -14.33
C ILE A 91 -7.11 -4.83 -13.18
N SER A 92 -7.25 -5.30 -11.95
CA SER A 92 -7.07 -4.46 -10.76
C SER A 92 -5.60 -4.08 -10.57
N TYR A 93 -5.38 -2.88 -10.04
CA TYR A 93 -4.07 -2.47 -9.55
C TYR A 93 -3.74 -3.15 -8.22
N GLY A 94 -2.47 -3.52 -8.07
CA GLY A 94 -1.82 -3.94 -6.84
C GLY A 94 -0.57 -3.10 -6.59
N CYS A 95 0.05 -3.27 -5.41
CA CYS A 95 1.32 -2.63 -5.11
C CYS A 95 2.19 -3.53 -4.24
N LYS A 96 3.50 -3.40 -4.42
CA LYS A 96 4.54 -3.94 -3.55
C LYS A 96 5.24 -2.77 -2.87
N ILE A 97 5.63 -2.93 -1.62
CA ILE A 97 6.44 -1.95 -0.90
C ILE A 97 7.77 -2.54 -0.47
N THR A 98 8.75 -1.67 -0.24
CA THR A 98 10.06 -2.05 0.34
C THR A 98 10.24 -1.38 1.69
N LEU A 99 10.37 -2.19 2.74
CA LEU A 99 10.68 -1.70 4.09
C LEU A 99 12.20 -1.60 4.27
N LYS A 100 12.66 -0.45 4.76
CA LYS A 100 14.04 -0.28 5.20
C LYS A 100 14.10 -0.55 6.70
N LEU A 101 14.96 -1.47 7.12
CA LEU A 101 15.18 -1.79 8.53
C LEU A 101 16.51 -1.23 8.99
N ARG A 102 16.57 -0.74 10.23
CA ARG A 102 17.81 -0.44 10.92
C ARG A 102 18.54 -1.74 11.26
N ASN A 103 19.87 -1.70 11.09
CA ASN A 103 20.73 -2.73 11.64
C ASN A 103 20.68 -2.67 13.17
N LYS A 104 20.79 -3.83 13.81
CA LYS A 104 20.95 -3.90 15.27
C LYS A 104 22.35 -3.47 15.66
#